data_AF-E6ZXJ2-F1
#
_entry.id   AF-E6ZXJ2-F1
#
_cell.length_a   1.000
_cell.length_b   1.000
_cell.length_c   1.000
_cell.angle_alpha   90.00
_cell.angle_beta   90.00
_cell.angle_gamma   90.00
#
_symmetry.space_group_name_H-M   'P 1'
#
loop_
_entity.id
_entity.type
_entity.pdbx_description
1 polymer ?
#
loop_
_entity_poly.entity_id
_entity_poly.type
_entity_poly.pdbx_seq_one_letter_code
_entity_poly.pdbx_strand_id
1 'polypeptide(L)'
;MLDRFIPHTLRRLLDSATARMSSSYTSHATHHLFVPSPTARPLPIWAAVVPPLTYYIALFLLPPLSSRTFSRSIRRAVSVARTALAVVSLYTFAALPFKYYYPGSAILTYQLGLVGFYGASRVLDIFFLSYPRIPKRIFIATAATKTPDNQRAAIVHPYTSGRNEEWKTEPLPKKLVSFERAWWALDLMISMRGIGWDFASADVRHDSHPWQPPSSAQLRRAFFKLFPILVGCTWVIHQLHPKHISTVNPSILDLDPARRLLFVAATGISLYTLFDFGYTLTSAVALPILHDAAGPASHLQSKAVKKVQGGGSRIRQLRGTEKGGEDSETETDVENEDEASAAYQARTLQHEQLSLRNIDFFPLLNPAGFTKATTVRRFWSYAWHRLFGRPFGVYGILPFTYAAYLLQDLLEGKLNDPKRRQARKEIWPSYHPDPMRALERGRADWAKVLGAFTASGIIHAVSERAALGGRIAVPVTNIWLNRDHAKGMGHELRRSSAIAGTGIYRFSPLQVVPPISGAGEFSFFFLNGVAVVLEGAVARYVEKQRKRKSADGKYYSMWYDSYVSVAWTLTVLLFTGQAFVEGWIRSGISKEIGLIMS
;
A
#
# COMPACT_ATOMS: atom_id res chain seq x y z
N MET A 1 15.52 36.59 41.01
CA MET A 1 16.12 36.81 42.35
C MET A 1 15.71 35.71 43.34
N LEU A 2 15.68 34.43 42.94
CA LEU A 2 15.45 33.29 43.83
C LEU A 2 16.44 32.13 43.58
N ASP A 3 17.54 32.39 42.85
CA ASP A 3 18.51 31.36 42.42
C ASP A 3 19.74 31.21 43.34
N ARG A 4 19.79 31.90 44.48
CA ARG A 4 20.98 31.93 45.35
C ARG A 4 20.91 31.07 46.62
N PHE A 5 19.83 30.33 46.85
CA PHE A 5 19.62 29.59 48.11
C PHE A 5 19.35 28.10 47.96
N ILE A 6 19.88 27.45 46.91
CA ILE A 6 19.86 25.98 46.82
C ILE A 6 21.29 25.44 46.98
N PRO A 7 21.58 24.72 48.08
CA PRO A 7 22.89 24.12 48.31
C PRO A 7 23.29 23.16 47.18
N HIS A 8 24.57 23.18 46.79
CA HIS A 8 25.11 22.41 45.68
C HIS A 8 24.92 20.89 45.83
N THR A 9 24.73 20.42 47.05
CA THR A 9 24.42 19.03 47.44
C THR A 9 22.98 18.64 47.12
N LEU A 10 22.01 19.56 47.24
CA LEU A 10 20.60 19.31 46.90
C LEU A 10 20.39 19.23 45.38
N ARG A 11 21.14 20.04 44.61
CA ARG A 11 21.13 20.00 43.14
C ARG A 11 21.65 18.65 42.61
N ARG A 12 22.73 18.11 43.20
CA ARG A 12 23.24 16.76 42.86
C ARG A 12 22.28 15.63 43.26
N LEU A 13 21.51 15.78 44.34
CA LEU A 13 20.51 14.79 44.76
C LEU A 13 19.29 14.78 43.84
N LEU A 14 18.83 15.94 43.36
CA LEU A 14 17.73 16.05 42.40
C LEU A 14 18.13 15.56 41.00
N ASP A 15 19.36 15.86 40.56
CA ASP A 15 19.90 15.36 39.27
C ASP A 15 20.25 13.86 39.34
N SER A 16 20.66 13.34 40.50
CA SER A 16 20.97 11.91 40.67
C SER A 16 19.73 11.03 40.89
N ALA A 17 18.63 11.56 41.42
CA ALA A 17 17.40 10.81 41.66
C ALA A 17 16.52 10.71 40.41
N THR A 18 16.53 11.72 39.54
CA THR A 18 15.84 11.66 38.23
C THR A 18 16.63 10.90 37.17
N ALA A 19 17.95 10.76 37.32
CA ALA A 19 18.79 10.01 36.38
C ALA A 19 18.98 8.51 36.73
N ARG A 20 18.64 8.05 37.95
CA ARG A 20 18.94 6.66 38.38
C ARG A 20 17.75 5.72 38.58
N MET A 21 16.51 6.16 38.41
CA MET A 21 15.33 5.28 38.56
C MET A 21 14.56 4.99 37.28
N SER A 22 15.12 5.27 36.10
CA SER A 22 14.46 4.95 34.82
C SER A 22 15.35 4.26 33.76
N SER A 23 16.62 3.94 34.03
CA SER A 23 17.57 3.81 32.90
C SER A 23 18.70 2.77 33.02
N SER A 24 18.49 1.62 33.67
CA SER A 24 19.55 0.59 33.66
C SER A 24 19.18 -0.76 33.06
N TYR A 25 17.90 -1.19 33.10
CA TYR A 25 17.53 -2.52 32.61
C TYR A 25 16.95 -2.52 31.18
N THR A 26 16.46 -1.39 30.68
CA THR A 26 15.91 -1.27 29.30
C THR A 26 16.88 -0.64 28.30
N SER A 27 17.87 0.12 28.76
CA SER A 27 18.84 0.82 27.88
C SER A 27 19.86 -0.12 27.22
N HIS A 28 20.22 -1.23 27.88
CA HIS A 28 21.20 -2.18 27.35
C HIS A 28 20.63 -3.16 26.30
N ALA A 29 19.30 -3.33 26.18
CA ALA A 29 18.76 -4.32 25.24
C ALA A 29 18.63 -3.80 23.79
N THR A 30 18.40 -2.50 23.59
CA THR A 30 18.11 -1.92 22.26
C THR A 30 19.29 -1.20 21.62
N HIS A 31 20.30 -0.80 22.39
CA HIS A 31 21.46 -0.02 21.89
C HIS A 31 22.44 -0.80 20.97
N HIS A 32 22.29 -2.11 20.83
CA HIS A 32 23.30 -2.95 20.16
C HIS A 32 23.03 -3.25 18.67
N LEU A 33 21.86 -2.90 18.10
CA LEU A 33 21.54 -3.25 16.69
C LEU A 33 21.07 -2.07 15.84
N PHE A 34 20.14 -1.26 16.36
CA PHE A 34 19.75 -0.03 15.68
C PHE A 34 20.84 1.03 15.88
N VAL A 35 21.44 1.46 14.78
CA VAL A 35 22.42 2.54 14.76
C VAL A 35 21.90 3.56 13.77
N PRO A 36 21.51 4.78 14.18
CA PRO A 36 21.08 5.79 13.23
C PRO A 36 22.25 6.26 12.35
N SER A 37 21.95 6.76 11.15
CA SER A 37 22.97 7.36 10.30
C SER A 37 23.58 8.57 11.03
N PRO A 38 24.93 8.76 11.01
CA PRO A 38 25.58 9.91 11.63
C PRO A 38 25.06 11.26 11.10
N THR A 39 24.52 11.27 9.88
CA THR A 39 23.98 12.47 9.21
C THR A 39 22.49 12.68 9.50
N ALA A 40 21.80 11.70 10.08
CA ALA A 40 20.37 11.77 10.37
C ALA A 40 20.11 12.34 11.77
N ARG A 41 18.94 12.96 11.94
CA ARG A 41 18.51 13.58 13.20
C ARG A 41 17.26 12.89 13.74
N PRO A 42 17.01 12.91 15.06
CA PRO A 42 15.72 12.53 15.62
C PRO A 42 14.58 13.22 14.89
N LEU A 43 13.51 12.49 14.52
CA LEU A 43 12.35 13.03 13.81
C LEU A 43 11.63 14.07 14.68
N PRO A 44 11.70 15.38 14.35
CA PRO A 44 10.93 16.38 15.08
C PRO A 44 9.46 16.39 14.61
N ILE A 45 8.56 16.89 15.46
CA ILE A 45 7.11 16.96 15.19
C ILE A 45 6.83 17.66 13.85
N TRP A 46 7.50 18.78 13.59
CA TRP A 46 7.29 19.53 12.34
C TRP A 46 7.68 18.72 11.10
N ALA A 47 8.71 17.87 11.17
CA ALA A 47 9.11 17.05 10.03
C ALA A 47 8.12 15.90 9.78
N ALA A 48 7.41 15.46 10.82
CA ALA A 48 6.30 14.51 10.68
C ALA A 48 5.03 15.17 10.10
N VAL A 49 4.75 16.43 10.45
CA VAL A 49 3.51 17.12 10.08
C VAL A 49 3.58 17.85 8.73
N VAL A 50 4.71 18.48 8.41
CA VAL A 50 4.84 19.33 7.21
C VAL A 50 4.58 18.56 5.90
N PRO A 51 5.15 17.36 5.65
CA PRO A 51 4.90 16.64 4.40
C PRO A 51 3.41 16.35 4.13
N PRO A 52 2.64 15.71 5.05
CA PRO A 52 1.23 15.45 4.82
C PRO A 52 0.37 16.72 4.83
N LEU A 53 0.70 17.73 5.64
CA LEU A 53 -0.07 18.98 5.68
C LEU A 53 0.07 19.76 4.37
N THR A 54 1.28 19.93 3.86
CA THR A 54 1.51 20.62 2.58
C THR A 54 0.92 19.85 1.41
N TYR A 55 0.93 18.51 1.45
CA TYR A 55 0.21 17.67 0.49
C TYR A 55 -1.29 17.91 0.53
N TYR A 56 -1.90 17.89 1.72
CA TYR A 56 -3.33 18.13 1.91
C TYR A 56 -3.75 19.50 1.37
N ILE A 57 -3.00 20.56 1.68
CA ILE A 57 -3.30 21.91 1.19
C ILE A 57 -3.10 21.98 -0.34
N ALA A 58 -2.08 21.33 -0.89
CA ALA A 58 -1.90 21.25 -2.34
C ALA A 58 -3.09 20.53 -3.01
N LEU A 59 -3.60 19.45 -2.41
CA LEU A 59 -4.80 18.76 -2.88
C LEU A 59 -6.03 19.67 -2.80
N PHE A 60 -6.23 20.38 -1.69
CA PHE A 60 -7.32 21.33 -1.55
C PHE A 60 -7.35 22.37 -2.68
N LEU A 61 -6.18 22.83 -3.13
CA LEU A 61 -6.03 23.78 -4.24
C LEU A 61 -6.01 23.13 -5.64
N LEU A 62 -6.07 21.80 -5.74
CA LEU A 62 -6.01 21.08 -7.01
C LEU A 62 -7.23 21.29 -7.92
N PRO A 63 -8.49 21.20 -7.43
CA PRO A 63 -9.66 21.44 -8.26
C PRO A 63 -9.73 22.89 -8.76
N PRO A 64 -10.09 23.11 -10.03
CA PRO A 64 -10.05 24.43 -10.63
C PRO A 64 -11.09 25.35 -9.99
N LEU A 65 -10.73 26.63 -9.87
CA LEU A 65 -11.65 27.66 -9.42
C LEU A 65 -12.56 28.11 -10.56
N SER A 66 -13.82 28.41 -10.23
CA SER A 66 -14.81 28.93 -11.17
C SER A 66 -14.32 30.20 -11.86
N SER A 67 -14.24 30.18 -13.19
CA SER A 67 -13.92 31.37 -14.01
C SER A 67 -14.96 32.48 -13.89
N ARG A 68 -16.19 32.14 -13.49
CA ARG A 68 -17.29 33.10 -13.27
C ARG A 68 -17.15 33.86 -11.95
N THR A 69 -16.39 33.32 -11.00
CA THR A 69 -16.30 33.85 -9.63
C THR A 69 -14.92 34.45 -9.35
N PHE A 70 -13.86 33.93 -9.96
CA PHE A 70 -12.48 34.32 -9.65
C PHE A 70 -11.75 34.87 -10.88
N SER A 71 -11.04 36.00 -10.68
CA SER A 71 -10.22 36.63 -11.71
C SER A 71 -9.08 35.72 -12.18
N ARG A 72 -8.51 36.02 -13.35
CA ARG A 72 -7.36 35.26 -13.91
C ARG A 72 -6.15 35.31 -12.97
N SER A 73 -5.90 36.44 -12.31
CA SER A 73 -4.79 36.63 -11.38
C SER A 73 -4.91 35.74 -10.15
N ILE A 74 -6.10 35.67 -9.53
CA ILE A 74 -6.35 34.78 -8.38
C ILE A 74 -6.16 33.32 -8.78
N ARG A 75 -6.68 32.91 -9.95
CA ARG A 75 -6.50 31.53 -10.44
C ARG A 75 -5.04 31.18 -10.70
N ARG A 76 -4.25 32.11 -11.22
CA ARG A 76 -2.80 31.94 -11.38
C ARG A 76 -2.10 31.84 -10.04
N ALA A 77 -2.40 32.74 -9.09
CA ALA A 77 -1.83 32.72 -7.76
C ALA A 77 -2.10 31.39 -7.04
N VAL A 78 -3.33 30.88 -7.12
CA VAL A 78 -3.71 29.57 -6.55
C VAL A 78 -2.97 28.42 -7.23
N SER A 79 -2.80 28.47 -8.56
CA SER A 79 -2.01 27.47 -9.28
C SER A 79 -0.54 27.49 -8.86
N VAL A 80 0.06 28.67 -8.68
CA VAL A 80 1.45 28.83 -8.21
C VAL A 80 1.58 28.30 -6.78
N ALA A 81 0.67 28.69 -5.87
CA ALA A 81 0.66 28.22 -4.49
C ALA A 81 0.52 26.70 -4.40
N ARG A 82 -0.40 26.11 -5.18
CA ARG A 82 -0.56 24.65 -5.29
C ARG A 82 0.74 23.97 -5.71
N THR A 83 1.38 24.46 -6.78
CA THR A 83 2.62 23.86 -7.29
C THR A 83 3.76 24.02 -6.29
N ALA A 84 3.91 25.18 -5.65
CA ALA A 84 4.90 25.40 -4.61
C ALA A 84 4.72 24.44 -3.42
N LEU A 85 3.48 24.29 -2.92
CA LEU A 85 3.15 23.35 -1.85
C LEU A 85 3.40 21.90 -2.26
N ALA A 86 3.09 21.52 -3.50
CA ALA A 86 3.39 20.19 -4.02
C ALA A 86 4.91 19.94 -4.09
N VAL A 87 5.71 20.91 -4.53
CA VAL A 87 7.19 20.79 -4.53
C VAL A 87 7.72 20.63 -3.11
N VAL A 88 7.23 21.43 -2.16
CA VAL A 88 7.62 21.34 -0.74
C VAL A 88 7.26 19.96 -0.19
N SER A 89 6.04 19.50 -0.43
CA SER A 89 5.58 18.19 0.04
C SER A 89 6.41 17.05 -0.57
N LEU A 90 6.65 17.08 -1.88
CA LEU A 90 7.48 16.11 -2.59
C LEU A 90 8.90 16.04 -1.98
N TYR A 91 9.55 17.19 -1.82
CA TYR A 91 10.89 17.26 -1.26
C TYR A 91 10.92 16.76 0.19
N THR A 92 9.99 17.23 1.02
CA THR A 92 9.97 16.89 2.44
C THR A 92 9.68 15.43 2.68
N PHE A 93 8.75 14.81 1.93
CA PHE A 93 8.55 13.35 1.94
C PHE A 93 9.80 12.60 1.48
N ALA A 94 10.38 12.97 0.34
CA ALA A 94 11.55 12.28 -0.21
C ALA A 94 12.77 12.36 0.72
N ALA A 95 12.89 13.44 1.49
CA ALA A 95 13.98 13.66 2.42
C ALA A 95 13.84 12.89 3.75
N LEU A 96 12.64 12.42 4.11
CA LEU A 96 12.38 11.74 5.39
C LEU A 96 13.37 10.60 5.69
N PRO A 97 13.52 9.56 4.84
CA PRO A 97 14.43 8.43 5.09
C PRO A 97 15.90 8.80 5.24
N PHE A 98 16.31 9.94 4.69
CA PHE A 98 17.72 10.33 4.63
C PHE A 98 18.12 11.31 5.73
N LYS A 99 17.18 12.14 6.18
CA LYS A 99 17.43 13.20 7.17
C LYS A 99 17.02 12.82 8.58
N TYR A 100 16.06 11.92 8.73
CA TYR A 100 15.46 11.64 10.03
C TYR A 100 15.43 10.16 10.38
N TYR A 101 15.39 9.89 11.68
CA TYR A 101 15.13 8.57 12.23
C TYR A 101 14.21 8.68 13.45
N TYR A 102 13.53 7.58 13.80
CA TYR A 102 12.74 7.51 15.01
C TYR A 102 13.62 7.08 16.19
N PRO A 103 13.77 7.89 17.25
CA PRO A 103 14.62 7.52 18.37
C PRO A 103 14.18 6.22 19.04
N GLY A 104 15.09 5.25 19.14
CA GLY A 104 14.85 3.99 19.83
C GLY A 104 14.01 2.96 19.07
N SER A 105 13.70 3.17 17.77
CA SER A 105 13.03 2.15 16.97
C SER A 105 13.50 2.08 15.51
N ALA A 106 14.09 0.95 15.15
CA ALA A 106 14.38 0.50 13.80
C ALA A 106 13.11 0.27 13.00
N ILE A 107 12.05 -0.31 13.59
CA ILE A 107 10.76 -0.53 12.90
C ILE A 107 10.18 0.81 12.45
N LEU A 108 10.07 1.78 13.36
CA LEU A 108 9.50 3.09 13.03
C LEU A 108 10.39 3.89 12.07
N THR A 109 11.71 3.75 12.17
CA THR A 109 12.67 4.33 11.21
C THR A 109 12.52 3.72 9.82
N TYR A 110 12.32 2.40 9.73
CA TYR A 110 12.03 1.71 8.48
C TYR A 110 10.70 2.17 7.87
N GLN A 111 9.63 2.24 8.68
CA GLN A 111 8.32 2.73 8.23
C GLN A 111 8.38 4.18 7.74
N LEU A 112 9.21 5.02 8.38
CA LEU A 112 9.45 6.39 7.93
C LEU A 112 10.02 6.43 6.50
N GLY A 113 10.88 5.47 6.13
CA GLY A 113 11.39 5.35 4.78
C GLY A 113 10.31 4.98 3.76
N LEU A 114 9.45 4.02 4.09
CA LEU A 114 8.31 3.65 3.24
C LEU A 114 7.36 4.83 3.06
N VAL A 115 6.96 5.48 4.16
CA VAL A 115 6.08 6.66 4.13
C VAL A 115 6.70 7.79 3.30
N GLY A 116 8.00 8.04 3.44
CA GLY A 116 8.73 9.03 2.66
C GLY A 116 8.68 8.76 1.16
N PHE A 117 9.05 7.57 0.71
CA PHE A 117 9.06 7.25 -0.72
C PHE A 117 7.67 7.16 -1.32
N TYR A 118 6.70 6.51 -0.65
CA TYR A 118 5.34 6.42 -1.17
C TYR A 118 4.63 7.77 -1.16
N GLY A 119 4.84 8.59 -0.12
CA GLY A 119 4.33 9.96 -0.06
C GLY A 119 4.90 10.84 -1.17
N ALA A 120 6.22 10.81 -1.38
CA ALA A 120 6.88 11.53 -2.47
C ALA A 120 6.36 11.08 -3.84
N SER A 121 6.33 9.76 -4.06
CA SER A 121 5.79 9.13 -5.27
C SER A 121 4.36 9.58 -5.57
N ARG A 122 3.54 9.75 -4.53
CA ARG A 122 2.16 10.21 -4.66
C ARG A 122 2.06 11.67 -5.07
N VAL A 123 2.83 12.55 -4.44
CA VAL A 123 2.86 13.97 -4.79
C VAL A 123 3.37 14.17 -6.22
N LEU A 124 4.45 13.46 -6.59
CA LEU A 124 5.04 13.52 -7.93
C LEU A 124 4.04 13.07 -9.00
N ASP A 125 3.35 11.95 -8.77
CA ASP A 125 2.33 11.45 -9.69
C ASP A 125 1.19 12.46 -9.84
N ILE A 126 0.68 13.00 -8.72
CA ILE A 126 -0.49 13.88 -8.78
C ILE A 126 -0.25 15.18 -9.51
N PHE A 127 0.77 15.90 -9.06
CA PHE A 127 0.93 17.28 -9.44
C PHE A 127 1.78 17.46 -10.68
N PHE A 128 2.51 16.43 -11.12
CA PHE A 128 3.47 16.55 -12.21
C PHE A 128 3.27 15.52 -13.33
N LEU A 129 3.16 14.23 -13.02
CA LEU A 129 3.06 13.20 -14.07
C LEU A 129 1.66 13.09 -14.68
N SER A 130 0.62 13.16 -13.85
CA SER A 130 -0.77 13.03 -14.29
C SER A 130 -1.40 14.38 -14.65
N TYR A 131 -0.79 15.50 -14.27
CA TYR A 131 -1.30 16.84 -14.57
C TYR A 131 -1.36 17.11 -16.09
N PRO A 132 -2.42 17.74 -16.65
CA PRO A 132 -3.51 18.47 -16.00
C PRO A 132 -4.72 17.63 -15.56
N ARG A 133 -4.64 16.30 -15.58
CA ARG A 133 -5.76 15.46 -15.17
C ARG A 133 -5.93 15.50 -13.67
N ILE A 134 -7.13 15.91 -13.25
CA ILE A 134 -7.51 16.01 -11.84
C ILE A 134 -8.36 14.78 -11.51
N PRO A 135 -8.06 14.07 -10.41
CA PRO A 135 -8.85 12.93 -9.97
C PRO A 135 -10.32 13.30 -9.82
N LYS A 136 -11.20 12.47 -10.38
CA LYS A 136 -12.66 12.57 -10.19
C LYS A 136 -13.15 11.31 -9.47
N ARG A 137 -14.32 11.41 -8.86
CA ARG A 137 -14.96 10.27 -8.18
C ARG A 137 -15.93 9.59 -9.12
N ILE A 138 -16.02 8.27 -9.09
CA ILE A 138 -17.06 7.50 -9.78
C ILE A 138 -18.43 7.96 -9.26
N PHE A 139 -19.36 8.19 -10.18
CA PHE A 139 -20.78 8.31 -9.89
C PHE A 139 -21.44 6.95 -10.10
N ILE A 140 -21.92 6.33 -9.02
CA ILE A 140 -22.87 5.21 -9.11
C ILE A 140 -24.27 5.80 -9.13
N ALA A 141 -25.04 5.47 -10.16
CA ALA A 141 -26.48 5.69 -10.13
C ALA A 141 -27.11 4.72 -9.13
N THR A 142 -27.83 5.24 -8.15
CA THR A 142 -28.70 4.43 -7.28
C THR A 142 -29.63 3.58 -8.12
N ALA A 143 -29.82 2.32 -7.74
CA ALA A 143 -30.88 1.45 -8.25
C ALA A 143 -32.25 1.97 -7.78
N ALA A 144 -32.61 3.16 -8.23
CA ALA A 144 -33.92 3.77 -8.04
C ALA A 144 -34.54 4.01 -9.42
N THR A 145 -34.60 2.96 -10.22
CA THR A 145 -35.64 2.83 -11.25
C THR A 145 -36.54 1.71 -10.77
N LYS A 146 -37.71 2.08 -10.27
CA LYS A 146 -38.87 1.20 -10.18
C LYS A 146 -38.95 0.44 -11.51
N THR A 147 -38.62 -0.84 -11.53
CA THR A 147 -39.24 -1.75 -12.49
C THR A 147 -40.65 -1.99 -11.97
N PRO A 148 -41.70 -1.60 -12.73
CA PRO A 148 -43.05 -2.01 -12.42
C PRO A 148 -43.17 -3.46 -12.86
N ASP A 149 -42.62 -4.38 -12.08
CA ASP A 149 -43.11 -5.76 -11.96
C ASP A 149 -42.25 -6.56 -11.00
N ASN A 150 -42.91 -7.54 -10.40
CA ASN A 150 -42.56 -8.37 -9.25
C ASN A 150 -41.34 -9.30 -9.45
N GLN A 151 -40.29 -8.85 -10.15
CA GLN A 151 -39.02 -9.58 -10.26
C GLN A 151 -38.06 -9.09 -9.19
N ARG A 152 -37.57 -10.03 -8.36
CA ARG A 152 -36.51 -9.83 -7.37
C ARG A 152 -35.45 -8.90 -7.94
N ALA A 153 -35.20 -7.78 -7.26
CA ALA A 153 -34.18 -6.81 -7.64
C ALA A 153 -32.87 -7.54 -7.95
N ALA A 154 -32.55 -7.68 -9.24
CA ALA A 154 -31.26 -8.18 -9.65
C ALA A 154 -30.22 -7.26 -9.02
N ILE A 155 -29.23 -7.82 -8.32
CA ILE A 155 -28.09 -7.05 -7.80
C ILE A 155 -27.42 -6.43 -9.03
N VAL A 156 -27.76 -5.19 -9.33
CA VAL A 156 -27.16 -4.45 -10.44
C VAL A 156 -25.73 -4.20 -10.01
N HIS A 157 -24.78 -4.90 -10.64
CA HIS A 157 -23.38 -4.58 -10.45
C HIS A 157 -23.19 -3.09 -10.80
N PRO A 158 -22.72 -2.26 -9.85
CA PRO A 158 -22.71 -0.82 -10.04
C PRO A 158 -21.68 -0.35 -11.10
N TYR A 159 -20.86 -1.26 -11.59
CA TYR A 159 -19.86 -1.01 -12.61
C TYR A 159 -20.33 -1.61 -13.94
N THR A 160 -20.32 -0.79 -14.98
CA THR A 160 -20.42 -1.30 -16.35
C THR A 160 -19.15 -2.10 -16.66
N SER A 161 -19.28 -3.20 -17.39
CA SER A 161 -18.13 -3.96 -17.92
C SER A 161 -17.33 -3.18 -18.99
N GLY A 162 -17.76 -1.95 -19.31
CA GLY A 162 -17.19 -1.06 -20.31
C GLY A 162 -15.84 -0.45 -19.92
N ARG A 163 -15.30 0.37 -20.82
CA ARG A 163 -14.01 1.03 -20.57
C ARG A 163 -14.16 2.00 -19.43
N ASN A 164 -13.18 1.98 -18.55
CA ASN A 164 -12.91 2.96 -17.51
C ASN A 164 -13.24 4.43 -17.85
N GLU A 165 -12.91 4.85 -19.07
CA GLU A 165 -13.11 6.21 -19.57
C GLU A 165 -14.59 6.59 -19.74
N GLU A 166 -15.46 5.59 -19.82
CA GLU A 166 -16.91 5.74 -20.02
C GLU A 166 -17.68 5.79 -18.70
N TRP A 167 -16.99 5.60 -17.56
CA TRP A 167 -17.62 5.61 -16.25
C TRP A 167 -18.04 7.04 -15.88
N LYS A 168 -19.26 7.17 -15.35
CA LYS A 168 -19.79 8.47 -14.92
C LYS A 168 -19.01 8.96 -13.70
N THR A 169 -18.80 10.27 -13.58
CA THR A 169 -18.07 10.88 -12.45
C THR A 169 -18.82 12.01 -11.79
N GLU A 170 -18.58 12.22 -10.49
CA GLU A 170 -19.01 13.42 -9.77
C GLU A 170 -18.31 14.69 -10.28
N PRO A 171 -18.99 15.85 -10.24
CA PRO A 171 -18.37 17.13 -10.55
C PRO A 171 -17.36 17.54 -9.47
N LEU A 172 -16.25 18.14 -9.90
CA LEU A 172 -15.25 18.69 -8.99
C LEU A 172 -15.82 19.87 -8.16
N PRO A 173 -15.38 20.04 -6.90
CA PRO A 173 -15.79 21.17 -6.08
C PRO A 173 -15.31 22.49 -6.71
N LYS A 174 -16.23 23.46 -6.88
CA LYS A 174 -15.96 24.74 -7.58
C LYS A 174 -15.71 25.93 -6.66
N LYS A 175 -16.26 25.89 -5.43
CA LYS A 175 -16.07 26.93 -4.41
C LYS A 175 -14.68 26.83 -3.80
N LEU A 176 -14.01 27.95 -3.52
CA LEU A 176 -12.65 27.96 -2.95
C LEU A 176 -12.63 27.46 -1.49
N VAL A 177 -13.54 27.94 -0.65
CA VAL A 177 -13.67 27.52 0.75
C VAL A 177 -15.01 26.81 0.91
N SER A 178 -14.97 25.49 1.00
CA SER A 178 -16.14 24.67 1.31
C SER A 178 -15.73 23.38 2.01
N PHE A 179 -16.62 22.88 2.88
CA PHE A 179 -16.46 21.57 3.50
C PHE A 179 -16.35 20.47 2.45
N GLU A 180 -17.11 20.55 1.36
CA GLU A 180 -17.01 19.60 0.23
C GLU A 180 -15.60 19.53 -0.37
N ARG A 181 -14.90 20.67 -0.52
CA ARG A 181 -13.52 20.69 -1.04
C ARG A 181 -12.52 20.16 -0.03
N ALA A 182 -12.67 20.53 1.24
CA ALA A 182 -11.83 20.02 2.33
C ALA A 182 -11.97 18.49 2.44
N TRP A 183 -13.21 18.00 2.44
CA TRP A 183 -13.51 16.58 2.45
C TRP A 183 -13.00 15.87 1.20
N TRP A 184 -13.15 16.48 0.01
CA TRP A 184 -12.59 15.92 -1.23
C TRP A 184 -11.08 15.75 -1.16
N ALA A 185 -10.36 16.73 -0.61
CA ALA A 185 -8.91 16.64 -0.43
C ALA A 185 -8.52 15.60 0.63
N LEU A 186 -9.25 15.53 1.74
CA LEU A 186 -9.01 14.57 2.83
C LEU A 186 -9.22 13.14 2.34
N ASP A 187 -10.35 12.89 1.70
CA ASP A 187 -10.72 11.62 1.09
C ASP A 187 -9.67 11.16 0.06
N LEU A 188 -9.12 12.09 -0.74
CA LEU A 188 -8.05 11.79 -1.69
C LEU A 188 -6.68 11.54 -1.03
N MET A 189 -6.41 12.17 0.12
CA MET A 189 -5.21 11.95 0.92
C MET A 189 -5.23 10.57 1.60
N ILE A 190 -6.38 10.15 2.12
CA ILE A 190 -6.55 8.86 2.83
C ILE A 190 -6.90 7.69 1.90
N SER A 191 -7.15 7.94 0.61
CA SER A 191 -7.52 6.89 -0.34
C SER A 191 -6.40 5.87 -0.54
N MET A 192 -6.62 4.67 0.02
CA MET A 192 -5.70 3.53 -0.03
C MET A 192 -5.82 2.68 -1.29
N ARG A 193 -6.74 2.98 -2.21
CA ARG A 193 -6.96 2.15 -3.41
C ARG A 193 -5.84 2.33 -4.42
N GLY A 194 -4.78 1.53 -4.29
CA GLY A 194 -3.58 1.64 -5.12
C GLY A 194 -3.00 3.05 -5.14
N ILE A 195 -3.14 3.79 -4.03
CA ILE A 195 -2.88 5.23 -3.93
C ILE A 195 -3.68 6.05 -4.99
N GLY A 196 -5.01 5.86 -5.03
CA GLY A 196 -6.15 6.65 -5.56
C GLY A 196 -6.06 7.41 -6.89
N TRP A 197 -6.76 6.95 -7.96
CA TRP A 197 -6.78 7.65 -9.27
C TRP A 197 -7.99 7.50 -10.21
N ASP A 198 -8.77 6.43 -10.14
CA ASP A 198 -9.80 6.01 -11.12
C ASP A 198 -9.29 5.79 -12.56
N PHE A 199 -9.53 4.67 -13.24
CA PHE A 199 -10.73 3.81 -13.21
C PHE A 199 -10.41 2.32 -13.27
N ALA A 200 -9.15 1.91 -13.15
CA ALA A 200 -8.80 0.50 -13.08
C ALA A 200 -8.51 0.10 -11.64
N SER A 201 -9.51 -0.50 -11.05
CA SER A 201 -9.54 -1.07 -9.71
C SER A 201 -8.25 -1.80 -9.27
N ALA A 202 -7.93 -1.70 -7.97
CA ALA A 202 -7.51 -2.88 -7.19
C ALA A 202 -8.71 -3.84 -7.15
N ASP A 203 -8.85 -4.62 -8.21
CA ASP A 203 -10.11 -5.27 -8.60
C ASP A 203 -10.74 -6.14 -7.51
N VAL A 204 -11.94 -5.74 -7.05
CA VAL A 204 -12.80 -6.47 -6.12
C VAL A 204 -13.79 -7.37 -6.89
N ARG A 205 -13.83 -7.33 -8.24
CA ARG A 205 -14.71 -8.15 -9.10
C ARG A 205 -14.44 -9.66 -9.02
N HIS A 206 -13.55 -10.12 -8.14
CA HIS A 206 -13.32 -11.53 -7.85
C HIS A 206 -13.92 -11.99 -6.51
N ASP A 207 -14.57 -11.11 -5.76
CA ASP A 207 -15.27 -11.50 -4.54
C ASP A 207 -16.76 -11.18 -4.68
N SER A 208 -17.58 -12.23 -4.62
CA SER A 208 -19.04 -12.17 -4.70
C SER A 208 -19.69 -11.73 -3.38
N HIS A 209 -18.88 -11.46 -2.36
CA HIS A 209 -19.33 -11.11 -1.02
C HIS A 209 -19.49 -9.58 -0.88
N PRO A 210 -20.50 -9.13 -0.11
CA PRO A 210 -20.83 -7.73 0.01
C PRO A 210 -19.66 -6.90 0.56
N TRP A 211 -19.69 -5.64 0.14
CA TRP A 211 -18.87 -4.54 0.61
C TRP A 211 -18.69 -4.55 2.13
N GLN A 212 -17.45 -4.31 2.56
CA GLN A 212 -16.94 -4.25 3.94
C GLN A 212 -17.79 -4.96 5.01
N PRO A 213 -17.28 -6.05 5.63
CA PRO A 213 -17.97 -6.70 6.73
C PRO A 213 -18.33 -5.71 7.85
N PRO A 214 -19.43 -5.91 8.61
CA PRO A 214 -19.74 -5.05 9.75
C PRO A 214 -18.55 -4.92 10.72
N SER A 215 -18.37 -3.75 11.37
CA SER A 215 -17.25 -3.52 12.30
C SER A 215 -17.13 -4.62 13.37
N SER A 216 -18.25 -5.17 13.84
CA SER A 216 -18.27 -6.30 14.78
C SER A 216 -17.66 -7.59 14.20
N ALA A 217 -17.94 -7.92 12.94
CA ALA A 217 -17.35 -9.06 12.24
C ALA A 217 -15.85 -8.85 11.98
N GLN A 218 -15.46 -7.62 11.67
CA GLN A 218 -14.05 -7.24 11.51
C GLN A 218 -13.28 -7.37 12.83
N LEU A 219 -13.81 -6.85 13.95
CA LEU A 219 -13.21 -7.01 15.27
C LEU A 219 -13.08 -8.49 15.65
N ARG A 220 -14.12 -9.30 15.41
CA ARG A 220 -14.07 -10.74 15.67
C ARG A 220 -12.95 -11.42 14.86
N ARG A 221 -12.80 -11.08 13.59
CA ARG A 221 -11.71 -11.60 12.74
C ARG A 221 -10.34 -11.16 13.26
N ALA A 222 -10.19 -9.89 13.63
CA ALA A 222 -8.94 -9.35 14.16
C ALA A 222 -8.50 -10.13 15.41
N PHE A 223 -9.38 -10.26 16.41
CA PHE A 223 -9.03 -10.85 17.70
C PHE A 223 -9.02 -12.39 17.73
N PHE A 224 -9.91 -13.06 17.01
CA PHE A 224 -10.03 -14.53 17.11
C PHE A 224 -9.37 -15.30 15.97
N LYS A 225 -8.95 -14.63 14.89
CA LYS A 225 -8.23 -15.29 13.78
C LYS A 225 -6.82 -14.75 13.61
N LEU A 226 -6.65 -13.43 13.51
CA LEU A 226 -5.38 -12.84 13.15
C LEU A 226 -4.43 -12.70 14.36
N PHE A 227 -4.96 -12.25 15.49
CA PHE A 227 -4.18 -12.03 16.71
C PHE A 227 -3.47 -13.31 17.23
N PRO A 228 -4.11 -14.49 17.33
CA PRO A 228 -3.43 -15.70 17.80
C PRO A 228 -2.28 -16.14 16.88
N ILE A 229 -2.46 -15.99 15.56
CA ILE A 229 -1.41 -16.29 14.57
C ILE A 229 -0.23 -15.33 14.73
N LEU A 230 -0.52 -14.03 14.92
CA LEU A 230 0.50 -13.00 15.13
C LEU A 230 1.31 -13.29 16.40
N VAL A 231 0.65 -13.61 17.52
CA VAL A 231 1.30 -14.01 18.78
C VAL A 231 2.16 -15.25 18.59
N GLY A 232 1.64 -16.31 17.95
CA GLY A 232 2.40 -17.53 17.70
C GLY A 232 3.66 -17.29 16.85
N CYS A 233 3.54 -16.51 15.77
CA CYS A 233 4.68 -16.21 14.90
C CYS A 233 5.72 -15.30 15.59
N THR A 234 5.28 -14.27 16.31
CA THR A 234 6.18 -13.38 17.07
C THR A 234 6.90 -14.12 18.19
N TRP A 235 6.22 -15.05 18.88
CA TRP A 235 6.86 -15.95 19.83
C TRP A 235 7.94 -16.82 19.17
N VAL A 236 7.67 -17.43 18.01
CA VAL A 236 8.67 -18.20 17.26
C VAL A 236 9.87 -17.33 16.88
N ILE A 237 9.65 -16.11 16.37
CA ILE A 237 10.71 -15.15 16.04
C ILE A 237 11.55 -14.82 17.27
N HIS A 238 10.91 -14.58 18.43
CA HIS A 238 11.60 -14.28 19.67
C HIS A 238 12.45 -15.46 20.18
N GLN A 239 11.93 -16.69 20.11
CA GLN A 239 12.64 -17.88 20.58
C GLN A 239 13.81 -18.26 19.68
N LEU A 240 13.60 -18.17 18.36
CA LEU A 240 14.59 -18.55 17.36
C LEU A 240 15.48 -17.39 16.93
N HIS A 241 15.32 -16.20 17.52
CA HIS A 241 16.21 -15.07 17.25
C HIS A 241 17.66 -15.50 17.55
N PRO A 242 18.62 -15.29 16.64
CA PRO A 242 20.03 -15.56 16.93
C PRO A 242 20.48 -14.79 18.18
N LYS A 243 20.94 -15.50 19.24
CA LYS A 243 21.17 -14.93 20.58
C LYS A 243 22.64 -14.79 21.02
N HIS A 244 23.63 -15.57 20.56
CA HIS A 244 25.09 -15.40 20.83
C HIS A 244 25.93 -16.34 19.91
N ILE A 245 27.19 -16.11 19.53
CA ILE A 245 28.47 -16.08 20.30
C ILE A 245 29.55 -15.37 19.45
N SER A 246 30.32 -14.44 20.02
CA SER A 246 31.36 -13.57 19.42
C SER A 246 30.86 -12.25 18.78
N THR A 247 30.69 -11.24 19.65
CA THR A 247 30.82 -9.80 19.40
C THR A 247 30.55 -9.27 17.98
N VAL A 248 29.40 -8.59 17.87
CA VAL A 248 29.06 -7.47 16.95
C VAL A 248 27.96 -7.74 15.90
N ASN A 249 27.75 -8.95 15.33
CA ASN A 249 26.78 -9.10 14.22
C ASN A 249 26.00 -10.44 14.15
N PRO A 250 24.70 -10.49 14.54
CA PRO A 250 23.87 -11.69 14.35
C PRO A 250 23.53 -11.93 12.87
N SER A 251 23.47 -13.19 12.45
CA SER A 251 23.08 -13.61 11.10
C SER A 251 22.07 -14.75 11.13
N ILE A 252 21.20 -14.82 10.13
CA ILE A 252 20.32 -15.97 9.90
C ILE A 252 21.13 -17.27 9.68
N LEU A 253 22.38 -17.14 9.21
CA LEU A 253 23.28 -18.27 9.01
C LEU A 253 23.73 -18.92 10.32
N ASP A 254 23.53 -18.27 11.47
CA ASP A 254 23.83 -18.83 12.79
C ASP A 254 22.82 -19.90 13.22
N LEU A 255 21.64 -19.93 12.59
CA LEU A 255 20.63 -20.96 12.79
C LEU A 255 20.94 -22.20 11.93
N ASP A 256 20.53 -23.39 12.39
CA ASP A 256 20.53 -24.59 11.55
C ASP A 256 19.46 -24.48 10.43
N PRO A 257 19.58 -25.26 9.34
CA PRO A 257 18.69 -25.12 8.18
C PRO A 257 17.20 -25.21 8.48
N ALA A 258 16.79 -26.08 9.41
CA ALA A 258 15.37 -26.24 9.76
C ALA A 258 14.87 -25.00 10.52
N ARG A 259 15.65 -24.51 11.49
CA ARG A 259 15.32 -23.27 12.21
C ARG A 259 15.33 -22.05 11.30
N ARG A 260 16.22 -22.00 10.29
CA ARG A 260 16.20 -20.93 9.27
C ARG A 260 14.88 -20.89 8.52
N LEU A 261 14.44 -22.03 7.98
CA LEU A 261 13.18 -22.10 7.23
C LEU A 261 11.99 -21.70 8.11
N LEU A 262 11.96 -22.18 9.36
CA LEU A 262 10.91 -21.83 10.31
C LEU A 262 10.93 -20.34 10.67
N PHE A 263 12.11 -19.75 10.86
CA PHE A 263 12.26 -18.32 11.14
C PHE A 263 11.79 -17.46 9.96
N VAL A 264 12.17 -17.81 8.73
CA VAL A 264 11.70 -17.11 7.51
C VAL A 264 10.19 -17.23 7.36
N ALA A 265 9.64 -18.43 7.53
CA ALA A 265 8.21 -18.66 7.46
C ALA A 265 7.44 -17.84 8.52
N ALA A 266 7.88 -17.89 9.79
CA ALA A 266 7.27 -17.13 10.87
C ALA A 266 7.35 -15.62 10.61
N THR A 267 8.48 -15.12 10.11
CA THR A 267 8.63 -13.70 9.74
C THR A 267 7.65 -13.32 8.64
N GLY A 268 7.59 -14.07 7.54
CA GLY A 268 6.67 -13.79 6.43
C GLY A 268 5.20 -13.86 6.82
N ILE A 269 4.81 -14.88 7.60
CA ILE A 269 3.42 -15.02 8.09
C ILE A 269 3.09 -13.87 9.05
N SER A 270 3.98 -13.53 9.99
CA SER A 270 3.76 -12.44 10.95
C SER A 270 3.57 -11.09 10.24
N LEU A 271 4.33 -10.83 9.17
CA LEU A 271 4.20 -9.61 8.38
C LEU A 271 2.83 -9.52 7.73
N TYR A 272 2.45 -10.58 7.04
CA TYR A 272 1.16 -10.66 6.39
C TYR A 272 0.02 -10.48 7.39
N THR A 273 0.06 -11.17 8.54
CA THR A 273 -0.99 -11.07 9.55
C THR A 273 -1.00 -9.74 10.27
N LEU A 274 0.16 -9.11 10.50
CA LEU A 274 0.27 -7.79 11.11
C LEU A 274 -0.43 -6.73 10.26
N PHE A 275 -0.17 -6.73 8.95
CA PHE A 275 -0.85 -5.83 8.04
C PHE A 275 -2.35 -6.12 7.96
N ASP A 276 -2.75 -7.37 7.80
CA ASP A 276 -4.17 -7.75 7.75
C ASP A 276 -4.92 -7.37 9.04
N PHE A 277 -4.26 -7.54 10.20
CA PHE A 277 -4.80 -7.14 11.50
C PHE A 277 -4.96 -5.63 11.60
N GLY A 278 -3.90 -4.86 11.30
CA GLY A 278 -3.94 -3.40 11.36
C GLY A 278 -5.00 -2.81 10.42
N TYR A 279 -5.16 -3.41 9.24
CA TYR A 279 -6.20 -3.03 8.29
C TYR A 279 -7.60 -3.33 8.83
N THR A 280 -7.81 -4.55 9.31
CA THR A 280 -9.11 -4.96 9.87
C THR A 280 -9.50 -4.08 11.06
N LEU A 281 -8.54 -3.73 11.92
CA LEU A 281 -8.78 -2.89 13.09
C LEU A 281 -9.06 -1.43 12.70
N THR A 282 -8.24 -0.86 11.80
CA THR A 282 -8.46 0.51 11.29
C THR A 282 -9.82 0.61 10.61
N SER A 283 -10.16 -0.39 9.80
CA SER A 283 -11.44 -0.47 9.11
C SER A 283 -12.62 -0.55 10.09
N ALA A 284 -12.51 -1.34 11.15
CA ALA A 284 -13.54 -1.45 12.17
C ALA A 284 -13.80 -0.14 12.96
N VAL A 285 -12.74 0.65 13.22
CA VAL A 285 -12.80 1.82 14.12
C VAL A 285 -12.91 3.15 13.38
N ALA A 286 -12.09 3.37 12.36
CA ALA A 286 -11.97 4.69 11.72
C ALA A 286 -13.07 4.94 10.67
N LEU A 287 -13.56 3.89 10.01
CA LEU A 287 -14.52 4.04 8.91
C LEU A 287 -15.90 4.52 9.37
N PRO A 288 -16.48 4.04 10.50
CA PRO A 288 -17.74 4.58 11.01
C PRO A 288 -17.67 6.10 11.27
N ILE A 289 -16.61 6.55 11.94
CA ILE A 289 -16.40 7.97 12.30
C ILE A 289 -16.36 8.86 11.05
N LEU A 290 -15.62 8.43 10.04
CA LEU A 290 -15.43 9.19 8.83
C LEU A 290 -16.66 9.12 7.90
N HIS A 291 -17.47 8.05 7.98
CA HIS A 291 -18.75 7.95 7.30
C HIS A 291 -19.79 8.93 7.86
N ASP A 292 -19.82 9.11 9.19
CA ASP A 292 -20.71 10.08 9.83
C ASP A 292 -20.33 11.53 9.48
N ALA A 293 -19.04 11.85 9.45
CA ALA A 293 -18.55 13.16 9.00
C ALA A 293 -18.90 13.45 7.52
N ALA A 294 -19.12 12.39 6.75
CA ALA A 294 -19.42 12.45 5.34
C ALA A 294 -20.90 12.80 5.03
N GLY A 295 -21.85 12.31 5.83
CA GLY A 295 -23.30 12.45 5.62
C GLY A 295 -23.86 13.87 5.37
N PRO A 296 -23.36 14.94 6.04
CA PRO A 296 -23.89 16.29 5.83
C PRO A 296 -23.68 16.86 4.41
N ALA A 297 -22.63 16.42 3.71
CA ALA A 297 -22.28 16.95 2.39
C ALA A 297 -23.17 16.43 1.25
N SER A 298 -23.70 15.21 1.35
CA SER A 298 -24.56 14.61 0.31
C SER A 298 -25.98 15.21 0.33
N HIS A 299 -26.48 15.59 1.51
CA HIS A 299 -27.77 16.28 1.66
C HIS A 299 -27.83 17.65 0.96
N LEU A 300 -26.68 18.33 0.81
CA LEU A 300 -26.60 19.61 0.11
C LEU A 300 -26.64 19.46 -1.42
N GLN A 301 -26.01 18.41 -1.95
CA GLN A 301 -26.06 18.10 -3.39
C GLN A 301 -27.43 17.58 -3.83
N SER A 302 -28.09 16.73 -3.06
CA SER A 302 -29.43 16.23 -3.41
C SER A 302 -30.50 17.33 -3.43
N LYS A 303 -30.41 18.31 -2.52
CA LYS A 303 -31.25 19.52 -2.55
C LYS A 303 -30.98 20.40 -3.77
N ALA A 304 -29.72 20.53 -4.20
CA ALA A 304 -29.38 21.32 -5.39
C ALA A 304 -29.92 20.68 -6.69
N VAL A 305 -29.88 19.35 -6.80
CA VAL A 305 -30.43 18.62 -7.96
C VAL A 305 -31.97 18.68 -7.98
N LYS A 306 -32.64 18.51 -6.83
CA LYS A 306 -34.10 18.70 -6.73
C LYS A 306 -34.54 20.13 -7.09
N LYS A 307 -33.74 21.15 -6.75
CA LYS A 307 -34.06 22.56 -7.07
C LYS A 307 -33.93 22.89 -8.57
N VAL A 308 -33.10 22.16 -9.31
CA VAL A 308 -32.97 22.29 -10.76
C VAL A 308 -34.11 21.57 -11.50
N GLN A 309 -34.64 20.48 -10.95
CA GLN A 309 -35.80 19.76 -11.52
C GLN A 309 -37.16 20.35 -11.10
N GLY A 310 -37.25 21.05 -9.95
CA GLY A 310 -38.50 21.61 -9.41
C GLY A 310 -38.94 22.97 -9.99
N GLY A 311 -38.19 23.54 -10.94
CA GLY A 311 -38.48 24.86 -11.51
C GLY A 311 -39.71 24.92 -12.44
N GLY A 312 -40.30 23.78 -12.81
CA GLY A 312 -41.38 23.71 -13.80
C GLY A 312 -42.80 23.53 -13.26
N SER A 313 -43.03 23.44 -11.94
CA SER A 313 -44.32 22.96 -11.40
C SER A 313 -44.94 23.86 -10.33
N ARG A 314 -44.76 25.18 -10.40
CA ARG A 314 -45.41 26.13 -9.47
C ARG A 314 -46.68 26.80 -10.02
N ILE A 315 -47.11 26.45 -11.24
CA ILE A 315 -48.36 26.95 -11.83
C ILE A 315 -49.27 25.75 -12.11
N ARG A 316 -49.73 25.06 -11.06
CA ARG A 316 -50.87 24.12 -11.16
C ARG A 316 -51.54 23.74 -9.83
N GLN A 317 -51.11 24.31 -8.71
CA GLN A 317 -51.71 24.09 -7.39
C GLN A 317 -52.57 25.31 -6.96
N LEU A 318 -53.54 25.67 -7.79
CA LEU A 318 -54.66 26.54 -7.42
C LEU A 318 -55.89 26.09 -8.23
N ARG A 319 -56.37 24.88 -7.98
CA ARG A 319 -57.73 24.45 -8.33
C ARG A 319 -58.07 23.16 -7.59
N GLY A 320 -59.09 23.21 -6.74
CA GLY A 320 -59.73 22.03 -6.15
C GLY A 320 -59.76 22.04 -4.62
N THR A 321 -60.64 22.87 -4.05
CA THR A 321 -61.17 22.78 -2.69
C THR A 321 -62.45 21.92 -2.66
N GLU A 322 -62.76 21.38 -1.46
CA GLU A 322 -64.00 20.70 -1.00
C GLU A 322 -64.12 19.19 -1.30
N LYS A 323 -64.61 18.27 -0.44
CA LYS A 323 -65.13 18.27 0.96
C LYS A 323 -65.40 16.78 1.39
N GLY A 324 -65.37 16.51 2.71
CA GLY A 324 -66.05 15.40 3.42
C GLY A 324 -65.24 14.09 3.57
N GLY A 325 -65.15 13.41 4.72
CA GLY A 325 -65.80 13.49 6.03
C GLY A 325 -66.03 12.06 6.58
N GLU A 326 -65.56 11.79 7.81
CA GLU A 326 -65.89 10.65 8.74
C GLU A 326 -65.50 9.23 8.29
N ASP A 327 -65.07 8.25 9.09
CA ASP A 327 -64.63 8.04 10.49
C ASP A 327 -64.00 6.62 10.53
N SER A 328 -62.97 6.37 11.34
CA SER A 328 -62.88 5.22 12.26
C SER A 328 -61.45 5.06 12.79
N GLU A 329 -61.31 5.27 14.09
CA GLU A 329 -60.17 4.86 14.91
C GLU A 329 -60.09 3.33 14.97
N THR A 330 -58.92 2.77 14.66
CA THR A 330 -58.28 1.60 15.31
C THR A 330 -57.11 1.14 14.42
N GLU A 331 -55.86 1.44 14.80
CA GLU A 331 -54.65 0.66 14.48
C GLU A 331 -53.41 1.40 15.01
N THR A 332 -53.14 1.30 16.31
CA THR A 332 -51.94 1.94 16.92
C THR A 332 -50.77 0.98 17.17
N ASP A 333 -50.87 -0.29 16.77
CA ASP A 333 -49.80 -1.28 17.03
C ASP A 333 -49.16 -1.89 15.77
N VAL A 334 -49.65 -1.59 14.55
CA VAL A 334 -49.04 -2.07 13.29
C VAL A 334 -48.14 -1.02 12.64
N GLU A 335 -48.41 0.27 12.88
CA GLU A 335 -47.64 1.37 12.28
C GLU A 335 -46.21 1.47 12.82
N ASN A 336 -45.93 1.02 14.05
CA ASN A 336 -44.57 1.07 14.62
C ASN A 336 -43.62 0.01 14.05
N GLU A 337 -44.12 -1.18 13.68
CA GLU A 337 -43.28 -2.20 13.04
C GLU A 337 -43.04 -1.89 11.56
N ASP A 338 -44.04 -1.33 10.88
CA ASP A 338 -43.92 -0.90 9.49
C ASP A 338 -43.10 0.38 9.36
N GLU A 339 -43.18 1.33 10.31
CA GLU A 339 -42.26 2.47 10.36
C GLU A 339 -40.84 2.06 10.74
N ALA A 340 -40.65 1.08 11.64
CA ALA A 340 -39.32 0.56 11.96
C ALA A 340 -38.72 -0.22 10.78
N SER A 341 -39.53 -0.99 10.05
CA SER A 341 -39.16 -1.72 8.84
C SER A 341 -38.91 -0.76 7.67
N ALA A 342 -39.73 0.27 7.49
CA ALA A 342 -39.55 1.30 6.50
C ALA A 342 -38.38 2.23 6.84
N ALA A 343 -38.10 2.52 8.11
CA ALA A 343 -36.93 3.26 8.55
C ALA A 343 -35.66 2.41 8.47
N TYR A 344 -35.76 1.10 8.71
CA TYR A 344 -34.67 0.15 8.48
C TYR A 344 -34.39 0.00 6.98
N GLN A 345 -35.41 -0.17 6.15
CA GLN A 345 -35.30 -0.18 4.69
C GLN A 345 -34.84 1.16 4.16
N ALA A 346 -35.30 2.28 4.71
CA ALA A 346 -34.84 3.62 4.34
C ALA A 346 -33.38 3.83 4.75
N ARG A 347 -32.94 3.35 5.92
CA ARG A 347 -31.51 3.29 6.31
C ARG A 347 -30.73 2.38 5.38
N THR A 348 -31.26 1.22 5.03
CA THR A 348 -30.62 0.24 4.13
C THR A 348 -30.48 0.82 2.72
N LEU A 349 -31.51 1.51 2.23
CA LEU A 349 -31.52 2.27 0.98
C LEU A 349 -30.64 3.53 1.06
N GLN A 350 -30.54 4.20 2.21
CA GLN A 350 -29.58 5.30 2.45
C GLN A 350 -28.14 4.78 2.42
N HIS A 351 -27.90 3.59 2.97
CA HIS A 351 -26.66 2.84 2.85
C HIS A 351 -26.40 2.39 1.40
N GLU A 352 -27.42 2.22 0.58
CA GLU A 352 -27.27 2.00 -0.88
C GLU A 352 -27.10 3.30 -1.67
N GLN A 353 -27.55 4.47 -1.17
CA GLN A 353 -27.30 5.80 -1.75
C GLN A 353 -25.91 6.36 -1.43
N LEU A 354 -24.93 5.49 -1.13
CA LEU A 354 -23.57 5.94 -0.93
C LEU A 354 -22.95 6.28 -2.28
N SER A 355 -22.83 7.60 -2.55
CA SER A 355 -21.71 8.10 -3.34
C SER A 355 -20.48 7.37 -2.84
N LEU A 356 -19.84 6.55 -3.65
CA LEU A 356 -18.73 5.75 -3.16
C LEU A 356 -17.56 6.68 -2.83
N ARG A 357 -17.45 7.04 -1.56
CA ARG A 357 -16.30 7.75 -1.07
C ARG A 357 -15.15 6.76 -1.05
N ASN A 358 -13.92 7.25 -1.19
CA ASN A 358 -12.76 6.33 -1.21
C ASN A 358 -12.68 5.51 0.08
N ILE A 359 -13.21 6.07 1.16
CA ILE A 359 -13.33 5.42 2.45
C ILE A 359 -14.25 4.20 2.50
N ASP A 360 -15.29 4.16 1.66
CA ASP A 360 -16.22 3.03 1.60
C ASP A 360 -15.55 1.79 1.00
N PHE A 361 -14.31 1.95 0.52
CA PHE A 361 -13.49 0.91 -0.06
C PHE A 361 -12.13 0.77 0.62
N PHE A 362 -12.14 0.27 1.83
CA PHE A 362 -10.95 -0.28 2.41
C PHE A 362 -10.57 -1.56 1.64
N PRO A 363 -9.40 -1.66 1.00
CA PRO A 363 -9.06 -2.82 0.19
C PRO A 363 -8.91 -4.04 1.09
N LEU A 364 -9.58 -5.15 0.73
CA LEU A 364 -9.19 -6.46 1.26
C LEU A 364 -7.74 -6.69 0.82
N LEU A 365 -6.82 -6.72 1.79
CA LEU A 365 -5.41 -6.93 1.48
C LEU A 365 -5.18 -8.24 0.72
N ASN A 366 -5.98 -9.27 1.03
CA ASN A 366 -5.80 -10.62 0.54
C ASN A 366 -7.14 -11.33 0.27
N PRO A 367 -7.72 -11.16 -0.93
CA PRO A 367 -8.98 -11.80 -1.29
C PRO A 367 -8.85 -13.31 -1.57
N ALA A 368 -7.62 -13.84 -1.68
CA ALA A 368 -7.36 -15.24 -1.95
C ALA A 368 -6.50 -15.87 -0.85
N GLY A 369 -6.87 -17.07 -0.38
CA GLY A 369 -6.05 -17.83 0.56
C GLY A 369 -4.72 -18.28 -0.06
N PHE A 370 -3.67 -18.39 0.77
CA PHE A 370 -2.31 -18.79 0.34
C PHE A 370 -2.26 -20.08 -0.47
N THR A 371 -3.16 -21.03 -0.22
CA THR A 371 -3.25 -22.29 -0.96
C THR A 371 -3.63 -22.12 -2.44
N LYS A 372 -4.19 -20.96 -2.82
CA LYS A 372 -4.50 -20.60 -4.21
C LYS A 372 -3.32 -19.91 -4.92
N ALA A 373 -2.26 -19.55 -4.19
CA ALA A 373 -1.06 -18.95 -4.75
C ALA A 373 -0.13 -20.03 -5.33
N THR A 374 -0.59 -20.67 -6.41
CA THR A 374 0.14 -21.79 -7.03
C THR A 374 1.39 -21.38 -7.79
N THR A 375 1.62 -20.09 -8.04
CA THR A 375 2.81 -19.62 -8.76
C THR A 375 3.39 -18.38 -8.08
N VAL A 376 4.68 -18.09 -8.27
CA VAL A 376 5.33 -16.90 -7.70
C VAL A 376 4.62 -15.64 -8.20
N ARG A 377 4.26 -15.61 -9.50
CA ARG A 377 3.50 -14.49 -10.07
C ARG A 377 2.14 -14.32 -9.37
N ARG A 378 1.42 -15.41 -9.12
CA ARG A 378 0.11 -15.38 -8.48
C ARG A 378 0.21 -14.94 -7.02
N PHE A 379 1.22 -15.40 -6.29
CA PHE A 379 1.48 -14.94 -4.92
C PHE A 379 1.58 -13.41 -4.87
N TRP A 380 2.47 -12.82 -5.68
CA TRP A 380 2.68 -11.37 -5.68
C TRP A 380 1.53 -10.56 -6.28
N SER A 381 0.69 -11.15 -7.13
CA SER A 381 -0.44 -10.45 -7.78
C SER A 381 -1.77 -10.54 -7.00
N TYR A 382 -1.98 -11.64 -6.26
CA TYR A 382 -3.25 -11.95 -5.60
C TYR A 382 -3.16 -12.04 -4.08
N ALA A 383 -2.01 -12.43 -3.54
CA ALA A 383 -1.83 -12.73 -2.12
C ALA A 383 -0.86 -11.79 -1.40
N TRP A 384 -0.21 -10.84 -2.09
CA TRP A 384 0.68 -9.87 -1.45
C TRP A 384 0.32 -8.43 -1.85
N HIS A 385 0.61 -7.51 -0.94
CA HIS A 385 0.10 -6.13 -0.84
C HIS A 385 -0.20 -5.41 -2.17
N ARG A 386 -1.49 -5.17 -2.45
CA ARG A 386 -1.96 -4.36 -3.60
C ARG A 386 -1.88 -2.85 -3.37
N LEU A 387 -1.62 -2.41 -2.13
CA LEU A 387 -1.57 -1.00 -1.73
C LEU A 387 -0.61 -0.17 -2.58
N PHE A 388 0.51 -0.78 -2.99
CA PHE A 388 1.62 -0.11 -3.67
C PHE A 388 1.64 -0.36 -5.19
N GLY A 389 0.58 -0.98 -5.74
CA GLY A 389 0.55 -1.39 -7.14
C GLY A 389 0.76 -0.24 -8.13
N ARG A 390 0.24 0.96 -7.83
CA ARG A 390 0.42 2.11 -8.74
C ARG A 390 1.81 2.73 -8.69
N PRO A 391 2.43 3.04 -7.52
CA PRO A 391 3.83 3.44 -7.51
C PRO A 391 4.73 2.47 -8.27
N PHE A 392 4.54 1.16 -8.08
CA PHE A 392 5.31 0.17 -8.84
C PHE A 392 4.98 0.20 -10.34
N GLY A 393 3.72 0.42 -10.69
CA GLY A 393 3.30 0.63 -12.07
C GLY A 393 3.99 1.83 -12.73
N VAL A 394 3.86 3.01 -12.13
CA VAL A 394 4.34 4.28 -12.69
C VAL A 394 5.87 4.38 -12.69
N TYR A 395 6.53 3.98 -11.60
CA TYR A 395 7.97 4.16 -11.43
C TYR A 395 8.79 2.91 -11.75
N GLY A 396 8.18 1.73 -11.72
CA GLY A 396 8.82 0.47 -12.07
C GLY A 396 8.43 -0.03 -13.45
N ILE A 397 7.15 -0.32 -13.66
CA ILE A 397 6.66 -0.97 -14.90
C ILE A 397 6.83 -0.06 -16.11
N LEU A 398 6.35 1.19 -16.05
CA LEU A 398 6.34 2.07 -17.21
C LEU A 398 7.72 2.36 -17.78
N PRO A 399 8.73 2.79 -17.00
CA PRO A 399 10.03 3.13 -17.56
C PRO A 399 10.74 1.91 -18.15
N PHE A 400 10.66 0.76 -17.47
CA PHE A 400 11.24 -0.48 -17.96
C PHE A 400 10.53 -0.99 -19.22
N THR A 401 9.20 -0.89 -19.27
CA THR A 401 8.43 -1.27 -20.46
C THR A 401 8.71 -0.33 -21.62
N TYR A 402 8.84 0.97 -21.36
CA TYR A 402 9.21 1.97 -22.36
C TYR A 402 10.59 1.65 -22.97
N ALA A 403 11.59 1.38 -22.12
CA ALA A 403 12.92 1.00 -22.55
C ALA A 403 12.92 -0.32 -23.34
N ALA A 404 12.15 -1.32 -22.88
CA ALA A 404 12.00 -2.59 -23.58
C ALA A 404 11.32 -2.44 -24.94
N TYR A 405 10.29 -1.59 -25.05
CA TYR A 405 9.66 -1.27 -26.34
C TYR A 405 10.63 -0.55 -27.26
N LEU A 406 11.40 0.42 -26.77
CA LEU A 406 12.42 1.10 -27.56
C LEU A 406 13.48 0.13 -28.09
N LEU A 407 14.01 -0.74 -27.23
CA LEU A 407 15.01 -1.74 -27.61
C LEU A 407 14.43 -2.72 -28.64
N GLN A 408 13.22 -3.22 -28.41
CA GLN A 408 12.53 -4.10 -29.36
C GLN A 408 12.30 -3.41 -30.71
N ASP A 409 11.85 -2.15 -30.69
CA ASP A 409 11.58 -1.39 -31.91
C ASP A 409 12.86 -1.02 -32.66
N LEU A 410 13.97 -0.83 -31.95
CA LEU A 410 15.30 -0.66 -32.53
C LEU A 410 15.76 -1.95 -33.21
N LEU A 411 15.67 -3.10 -32.50
CA LEU A 411 16.09 -4.41 -33.02
C LEU A 411 15.25 -4.87 -34.21
N GLU A 412 13.96 -4.54 -34.24
CA GLU A 412 13.06 -4.88 -35.34
C GLU A 412 13.07 -3.84 -36.48
N GLY A 413 13.87 -2.76 -36.39
CA GLY A 413 13.92 -1.69 -37.39
C GLY A 413 12.63 -0.86 -37.49
N LYS A 414 11.78 -0.89 -36.46
CA LYS A 414 10.44 -0.26 -36.42
C LYS A 414 10.35 0.93 -35.46
N LEU A 415 11.49 1.56 -35.13
CA LEU A 415 11.56 2.70 -34.23
C LEU A 415 10.65 3.87 -34.67
N ASN A 416 10.52 4.05 -35.99
CA ASN A 416 9.77 5.13 -36.63
C ASN A 416 8.34 4.76 -37.03
N ASP A 417 7.89 3.52 -36.79
CA ASP A 417 6.50 3.11 -37.03
C ASP A 417 5.53 4.02 -36.23
N PRO A 418 4.61 4.73 -36.91
CA PRO A 418 3.65 5.63 -36.25
C PRO A 418 2.84 4.93 -35.15
N LYS A 419 2.40 3.69 -35.38
CA LYS A 419 1.59 2.94 -34.41
C LYS A 419 2.38 2.61 -33.15
N ARG A 420 3.65 2.22 -33.31
CA ARG A 420 4.53 1.91 -32.17
C ARG A 420 4.95 3.17 -31.42
N ARG A 421 5.22 4.26 -32.13
CA ARG A 421 5.45 5.58 -31.52
C ARG A 421 4.25 6.04 -30.69
N GLN A 422 3.04 5.84 -31.20
CA GLN A 422 1.81 6.15 -30.47
C GLN A 422 1.65 5.26 -29.23
N ALA A 423 1.81 3.94 -29.37
CA ALA A 423 1.75 3.01 -28.24
C ALA A 423 2.74 3.39 -27.13
N ARG A 424 3.99 3.78 -27.47
CA ARG A 424 4.99 4.25 -26.50
C ARG A 424 4.63 5.59 -25.83
N LYS A 425 3.82 6.44 -26.46
CA LYS A 425 3.34 7.68 -25.84
C LYS A 425 2.16 7.43 -24.92
N GLU A 426 1.26 6.53 -25.30
CA GLU A 426 0.00 6.25 -24.57
C GLU A 426 0.22 5.56 -23.21
N ILE A 427 1.38 4.95 -22.97
CA ILE A 427 1.70 4.36 -21.67
C ILE A 427 1.92 5.41 -20.55
N TRP A 428 2.02 6.71 -20.84
CA TRP A 428 2.31 7.69 -19.79
C TRP A 428 1.05 8.11 -18.99
N PRO A 429 1.18 8.36 -17.68
CA PRO A 429 0.07 8.78 -16.82
C PRO A 429 -0.56 10.12 -17.20
N SER A 430 0.01 10.88 -18.12
CA SER A 430 -0.55 12.12 -18.69
C SER A 430 -1.48 11.88 -19.87
N TYR A 431 -1.37 10.75 -20.59
CA TYR A 431 -2.27 10.38 -21.71
C TYR A 431 -3.37 9.36 -21.38
N HIS A 432 -3.11 8.35 -20.53
CA HIS A 432 -4.15 7.40 -20.08
C HIS A 432 -4.43 7.44 -18.54
N PRO A 433 -5.69 7.32 -18.05
CA PRO A 433 -6.04 7.31 -16.62
C PRO A 433 -5.47 6.11 -15.85
N ASP A 434 -5.45 4.95 -16.50
CA ASP A 434 -4.74 3.75 -16.01
C ASP A 434 -3.72 3.25 -17.04
N PRO A 435 -2.50 3.78 -17.05
CA PRO A 435 -1.52 3.42 -18.06
C PRO A 435 -1.14 1.92 -18.03
N MET A 436 -1.40 1.20 -16.94
CA MET A 436 -1.14 -0.24 -16.85
C MET A 436 -2.05 -1.08 -17.75
N ARG A 437 -3.33 -0.69 -17.90
CA ARG A 437 -4.26 -1.36 -18.83
C ARG A 437 -3.98 -1.05 -20.30
N ALA A 438 -3.32 0.07 -20.59
CA ALA A 438 -2.91 0.42 -21.94
C ALA A 438 -1.72 -0.43 -22.45
N LEU A 439 -1.05 -1.18 -21.56
CA LEU A 439 0.06 -2.05 -21.95
C LEU A 439 -0.43 -3.25 -22.78
N GLU A 440 0.18 -3.45 -23.95
CA GLU A 440 -0.08 -4.60 -24.80
C GLU A 440 0.24 -5.90 -24.04
N ARG A 441 -0.73 -6.82 -23.95
CA ARG A 441 -0.55 -8.13 -23.31
C ARG A 441 0.48 -8.97 -24.09
N GLY A 442 1.36 -9.66 -23.39
CA GLY A 442 2.37 -10.54 -24.00
C GLY A 442 3.64 -9.82 -24.46
N ARG A 443 3.59 -8.52 -24.78
CA ARG A 443 4.74 -7.73 -25.21
C ARG A 443 5.52 -7.18 -24.02
N ALA A 444 6.84 -7.43 -23.99
CA ALA A 444 7.76 -7.02 -22.93
C ALA A 444 7.27 -7.37 -21.50
N ASP A 445 6.54 -8.47 -21.34
CA ASP A 445 5.99 -8.87 -20.04
C ASP A 445 7.10 -9.08 -18.98
N TRP A 446 8.28 -9.51 -19.41
CA TRP A 446 9.46 -9.63 -18.54
C TRP A 446 9.86 -8.27 -17.94
N ALA A 447 9.80 -7.20 -18.73
CA ALA A 447 10.18 -5.85 -18.30
C ALA A 447 9.15 -5.29 -17.32
N LYS A 448 7.86 -5.62 -17.50
CA LYS A 448 6.81 -5.27 -16.54
C LYS A 448 7.08 -5.89 -15.18
N VAL A 449 7.36 -7.20 -15.17
CA VAL A 449 7.66 -7.93 -13.93
C VAL A 449 8.92 -7.38 -13.28
N LEU A 450 10.05 -7.36 -13.99
CA LEU A 450 11.32 -6.90 -13.42
C LEU A 450 11.27 -5.44 -12.97
N GLY A 451 10.61 -4.56 -13.73
CA GLY A 451 10.44 -3.16 -13.35
C GLY A 451 9.69 -3.00 -12.02
N ALA A 452 8.58 -3.74 -11.83
CA ALA A 452 7.81 -3.70 -10.59
C ALA A 452 8.64 -4.18 -9.38
N PHE A 453 9.30 -5.33 -9.51
CA PHE A 453 10.11 -5.91 -8.43
C PHE A 453 11.36 -5.07 -8.13
N THR A 454 11.99 -4.49 -9.14
CA THR A 454 13.15 -3.61 -8.96
C THR A 454 12.76 -2.34 -8.20
N ALA A 455 11.65 -1.69 -8.60
CA ALA A 455 11.15 -0.52 -7.89
C ALA A 455 10.78 -0.84 -6.43
N SER A 456 10.12 -1.98 -6.19
CA SER A 456 9.85 -2.45 -4.83
C SER A 456 11.14 -2.65 -4.04
N GLY A 457 12.11 -3.36 -4.61
CA GLY A 457 13.41 -3.60 -4.00
C GLY A 457 14.14 -2.32 -3.61
N ILE A 458 14.12 -1.29 -4.47
CA ILE A 458 14.76 0.01 -4.19
C ILE A 458 14.11 0.69 -3.00
N ILE A 459 12.78 0.81 -2.97
CA ILE A 459 12.05 1.50 -1.89
C ILE A 459 12.30 0.82 -0.55
N HIS A 460 12.25 -0.51 -0.54
CA HIS A 460 12.46 -1.32 0.65
C HIS A 460 13.93 -1.25 1.11
N ALA A 461 14.89 -1.32 0.20
CA ALA A 461 16.31 -1.23 0.53
C ALA A 461 16.73 0.14 1.07
N VAL A 462 16.14 1.24 0.59
CA VAL A 462 16.40 2.56 1.18
C VAL A 462 15.83 2.64 2.59
N SER A 463 14.65 2.06 2.82
CA SER A 463 14.01 2.00 4.14
C SER A 463 14.82 1.13 5.12
N GLU A 464 15.28 -0.03 4.67
CA GLU A 464 16.19 -0.92 5.39
C GLU A 464 17.51 -0.20 5.71
N ARG A 465 18.10 0.49 4.73
CA ARG A 465 19.34 1.27 4.90
C ARG A 465 19.19 2.36 5.95
N ALA A 466 18.04 3.03 6.01
CA ALA A 466 17.77 4.03 7.03
C ALA A 466 17.79 3.40 8.44
N ALA A 467 17.18 2.22 8.59
CA ALA A 467 17.22 1.45 9.84
C ALA A 467 18.62 0.91 10.17
N LEU A 468 19.43 0.59 9.16
CA LEU A 468 20.82 0.14 9.30
C LEU A 468 21.82 1.27 9.60
N GLY A 469 21.41 2.54 9.58
CA GLY A 469 22.30 3.68 9.75
C GLY A 469 23.23 3.94 8.57
N GLY A 470 22.81 3.57 7.37
CA GLY A 470 23.62 3.69 6.16
C GLY A 470 24.49 2.48 5.84
N ARG A 471 24.54 1.46 6.72
CA ARG A 471 25.27 0.20 6.51
C ARG A 471 24.60 -0.69 5.45
N ILE A 472 25.34 -1.66 4.94
CA ILE A 472 24.87 -2.65 3.95
C ILE A 472 24.63 -3.99 4.66
N ALA A 473 23.45 -4.59 4.48
CA ALA A 473 23.16 -5.94 4.93
C ALA A 473 23.65 -6.99 3.91
N VAL A 474 24.89 -7.44 4.06
CA VAL A 474 25.48 -8.52 3.24
C VAL A 474 26.22 -9.54 4.11
N PRO A 475 26.10 -10.84 3.82
CA PRO A 475 26.79 -11.88 4.57
C PRO A 475 28.30 -11.72 4.36
N VAL A 476 29.05 -12.08 5.40
CA VAL A 476 30.52 -12.04 5.41
C VAL A 476 31.13 -12.93 4.29
N THR A 477 30.34 -13.87 3.76
CA THR A 477 30.71 -14.84 2.72
C THR A 477 30.26 -14.45 1.31
N ASN A 478 29.91 -13.19 1.07
CA ASN A 478 29.53 -12.70 -0.27
C ASN A 478 30.70 -12.78 -1.27
N ILE A 479 30.46 -13.40 -2.44
CA ILE A 479 31.51 -13.65 -3.44
C ILE A 479 31.97 -12.40 -4.19
N TRP A 480 31.17 -11.33 -4.17
CA TRP A 480 31.44 -10.08 -4.91
C TRP A 480 32.26 -9.09 -4.08
N LEU A 481 32.31 -9.25 -2.77
CA LEU A 481 33.07 -8.37 -1.89
C LEU A 481 34.48 -8.89 -1.70
N ASN A 482 35.45 -8.15 -2.26
CA ASN A 482 36.84 -8.39 -1.91
C ASN A 482 37.00 -8.17 -0.39
N ARG A 483 37.63 -9.15 0.28
CA ARG A 483 37.88 -9.17 1.72
C ARG A 483 38.53 -7.89 2.24
N ASP A 484 39.31 -7.21 1.40
CA ASP A 484 39.96 -5.94 1.72
C ASP A 484 39.06 -4.71 1.55
N HIS A 485 38.12 -4.72 0.59
CA HIS A 485 37.14 -3.62 0.40
C HIS A 485 36.09 -3.58 1.50
N ALA A 486 35.88 -4.72 2.15
CA ALA A 486 34.90 -4.82 3.22
C ALA A 486 35.48 -4.31 4.57
N LYS A 487 36.79 -3.97 4.64
CA LYS A 487 37.46 -3.35 5.82
C LYS A 487 37.02 -1.92 6.16
N GLY A 488 36.14 -1.30 5.37
CA GLY A 488 35.57 0.03 5.64
C GLY A 488 34.09 0.03 6.02
N MET A 489 33.42 -1.13 6.05
CA MET A 489 31.97 -1.25 6.27
C MET A 489 31.57 -1.48 7.75
N GLY A 490 32.47 -1.14 8.68
CA GLY A 490 32.35 -1.33 10.14
C GLY A 490 33.47 -2.22 10.70
N HIS A 491 33.53 -2.42 12.02
CA HIS A 491 34.51 -3.29 12.73
C HIS A 491 34.42 -4.80 12.34
N GLU A 492 33.81 -5.15 11.21
CA GLU A 492 33.02 -6.35 11.00
C GLU A 492 33.73 -7.53 10.29
N LEU A 493 35.07 -7.54 10.17
CA LEU A 493 35.76 -8.58 9.37
C LEU A 493 37.04 -9.15 9.95
N ARG A 494 37.23 -9.11 11.28
CA ARG A 494 38.36 -9.85 11.86
C ARG A 494 38.04 -11.33 12.03
N ARG A 495 38.58 -12.11 11.07
CA ARG A 495 38.69 -13.58 10.99
C ARG A 495 37.39 -14.37 11.19
N SER A 496 36.78 -14.78 10.08
CA SER A 496 36.38 -16.19 9.96
C SER A 496 37.28 -16.88 8.95
N SER A 497 37.65 -18.10 9.28
CA SER A 497 38.50 -19.00 8.52
C SER A 497 38.00 -19.18 7.09
N ALA A 498 38.92 -19.58 6.22
CA ALA A 498 38.74 -19.88 4.81
C ALA A 498 37.42 -20.61 4.51
N ILE A 499 37.02 -20.52 3.24
CA ILE A 499 36.12 -21.38 2.46
C ILE A 499 36.22 -22.86 2.91
N ALA A 500 35.66 -23.18 4.07
CA ALA A 500 35.73 -24.48 4.73
C ALA A 500 34.33 -24.74 5.30
N GLY A 501 33.49 -25.28 4.44
CA GLY A 501 32.08 -25.55 4.74
C GLY A 501 31.19 -25.43 3.51
N THR A 502 31.66 -25.90 2.35
CA THR A 502 30.89 -26.07 1.10
C THR A 502 29.86 -27.21 1.25
N GLY A 503 28.96 -27.07 2.22
CA GLY A 503 27.74 -27.88 2.29
C GLY A 503 26.61 -27.08 1.66
N ILE A 504 25.75 -27.75 0.87
CA ILE A 504 24.51 -27.18 0.30
C ILE A 504 23.67 -26.46 1.38
N TYR A 505 23.78 -26.91 2.63
CA TYR A 505 23.11 -26.37 3.81
C TYR A 505 23.60 -25.01 4.33
N ARG A 506 24.73 -24.49 3.85
CA ARG A 506 25.23 -23.13 4.16
C ARG A 506 25.05 -22.14 3.02
N PHE A 507 24.42 -22.56 1.92
CA PHE A 507 24.14 -21.69 0.79
C PHE A 507 23.01 -20.70 1.13
N SER A 508 23.25 -19.42 0.88
CA SER A 508 22.26 -18.35 1.01
C SER A 508 22.24 -17.52 -0.27
N PRO A 509 21.07 -17.03 -0.72
CA PRO A 509 20.99 -16.15 -1.89
C PRO A 509 21.92 -14.93 -1.76
N LEU A 510 22.14 -14.43 -0.55
CA LEU A 510 22.99 -13.26 -0.33
C LEU A 510 24.48 -13.52 -0.58
N GLN A 511 24.91 -14.76 -0.75
CA GLN A 511 26.30 -15.06 -1.13
C GLN A 511 26.58 -14.71 -2.60
N VAL A 512 25.55 -14.75 -3.45
CA VAL A 512 25.69 -14.63 -4.91
C VAL A 512 25.07 -13.35 -5.48
N VAL A 513 24.39 -12.54 -4.67
CA VAL A 513 23.82 -11.26 -5.12
C VAL A 513 24.83 -10.13 -4.90
N PRO A 514 25.03 -9.22 -5.87
CA PRO A 514 25.93 -8.08 -5.70
C PRO A 514 25.52 -7.18 -4.51
N PRO A 515 26.49 -6.61 -3.78
CA PRO A 515 26.27 -5.75 -2.62
C PRO A 515 25.72 -4.39 -3.06
N ILE A 516 24.40 -4.29 -3.21
CA ILE A 516 23.71 -3.03 -3.48
C ILE A 516 23.21 -2.48 -2.15
N SER A 517 23.33 -1.16 -1.91
CA SER A 517 22.99 -0.49 -0.65
C SER A 517 21.69 -1.01 0.01
N GLY A 518 21.75 -1.57 1.22
CA GLY A 518 20.60 -2.18 1.93
C GLY A 518 20.18 -3.54 1.36
N ALA A 519 21.14 -4.44 1.11
CA ALA A 519 20.98 -5.52 0.14
C ALA A 519 20.01 -6.66 0.52
N GLY A 520 19.48 -6.74 1.74
CA GLY A 520 18.60 -7.83 2.15
C GLY A 520 17.29 -7.82 1.36
N GLU A 521 16.58 -6.71 1.45
CA GLU A 521 15.25 -6.57 0.82
C GLU A 521 15.33 -6.35 -0.69
N PHE A 522 16.32 -5.59 -1.20
CA PHE A 522 16.51 -5.45 -2.65
C PHE A 522 16.68 -6.82 -3.31
N SER A 523 17.58 -7.64 -2.77
CA SER A 523 17.86 -8.99 -3.28
C SER A 523 16.62 -9.85 -3.27
N PHE A 524 15.85 -9.82 -2.19
CA PHE A 524 14.60 -10.55 -2.07
C PHE A 524 13.62 -10.22 -3.20
N PHE A 525 13.29 -8.94 -3.40
CA PHE A 525 12.35 -8.54 -4.45
C PHE A 525 12.91 -8.82 -5.84
N PHE A 526 14.17 -8.46 -6.10
CA PHE A 526 14.78 -8.66 -7.42
C PHE A 526 14.81 -10.14 -7.82
N LEU A 527 15.24 -11.03 -6.91
CA LEU A 527 15.28 -12.47 -7.17
C LEU A 527 13.88 -13.06 -7.37
N ASN A 528 12.85 -12.56 -6.65
CA ASN A 528 11.46 -12.95 -6.93
C ASN A 528 11.02 -12.51 -8.33
N GLY A 529 11.40 -11.31 -8.77
CA GLY A 529 11.15 -10.85 -10.14
C GLY A 529 11.80 -11.74 -11.19
N VAL A 530 13.06 -12.12 -10.99
CA VAL A 530 13.77 -13.07 -11.85
C VAL A 530 13.06 -14.43 -11.85
N ALA A 531 12.67 -14.94 -10.67
CA ALA A 531 11.95 -16.21 -10.55
C ALA A 531 10.63 -16.21 -11.31
N VAL A 532 9.88 -15.10 -11.32
CA VAL A 532 8.64 -14.96 -12.11
C VAL A 532 8.93 -15.01 -13.62
N VAL A 533 10.01 -14.37 -14.09
CA VAL A 533 10.40 -14.41 -15.50
C VAL A 533 10.81 -15.84 -15.91
N LEU A 534 11.62 -16.50 -15.09
CA LEU A 534 12.04 -17.89 -15.30
C LEU A 534 10.85 -18.85 -15.27
N GLU A 535 9.96 -18.73 -14.29
CA GLU A 535 8.70 -19.48 -14.19
C GLU A 535 7.87 -19.34 -15.47
N GLY A 536 7.70 -18.11 -15.97
CA GLY A 536 6.97 -17.85 -17.21
C GLY A 536 7.64 -18.45 -18.44
N ALA A 537 8.98 -18.42 -18.52
CA ALA A 537 9.73 -19.03 -19.62
C ALA A 537 9.62 -20.56 -19.62
N VAL A 538 9.77 -21.18 -18.44
CA VAL A 538 9.62 -22.63 -18.26
C VAL A 538 8.19 -23.07 -18.56
N ALA A 539 7.17 -22.34 -18.07
CA ALA A 539 5.77 -22.64 -18.37
C ALA A 539 5.49 -22.61 -19.87
N ARG A 540 5.94 -21.58 -20.59
CA ARG A 540 5.80 -21.50 -22.06
C ARG A 540 6.52 -22.64 -22.78
N TYR A 541 7.70 -23.03 -22.30
CA TYR A 541 8.45 -24.16 -22.86
C TYR A 541 7.70 -25.48 -22.66
N VAL A 542 7.21 -25.75 -21.45
CA VAL A 542 6.43 -26.96 -21.12
C VAL A 542 5.13 -26.99 -21.91
N GLU A 543 4.40 -25.88 -22.01
CA GLU A 543 3.19 -25.77 -22.83
C GLU A 543 3.47 -26.10 -24.29
N LYS A 544 4.55 -25.56 -24.86
CA LYS A 544 4.96 -25.82 -26.25
C LYS A 544 5.32 -27.29 -26.46
N GLN A 545 6.04 -27.89 -25.52
CA GLN A 545 6.42 -29.31 -25.59
C GLN A 545 5.19 -30.23 -25.48
N ARG A 546 4.25 -29.94 -24.58
CA ARG A 546 3.02 -30.73 -24.43
C ARG A 546 2.09 -30.60 -25.62
N LYS A 547 1.92 -29.39 -26.18
CA LYS A 547 1.16 -29.19 -27.43
C LYS A 547 1.73 -30.00 -28.58
N ARG A 548 3.07 -30.07 -28.71
CA ARG A 548 3.75 -30.89 -29.73
C ARG A 548 3.54 -32.40 -29.56
N LYS A 549 3.35 -32.87 -28.32
CA LYS A 549 3.14 -34.29 -28.00
C LYS A 549 1.67 -34.69 -27.97
N SER A 550 0.74 -33.74 -27.98
CA SER A 550 -0.69 -34.00 -28.02
C SER A 550 -1.12 -34.38 -29.43
N ALA A 551 -1.85 -35.48 -29.58
CA ALA A 551 -2.43 -35.89 -30.86
C ALA A 551 -3.33 -34.81 -31.48
N ASP A 552 -4.03 -34.03 -30.64
CA ASP A 552 -4.96 -32.98 -31.07
C ASP A 552 -4.29 -31.59 -31.16
N GLY A 553 -2.99 -31.49 -30.88
CA GLY A 553 -2.27 -30.22 -30.78
C GLY A 553 -2.72 -29.32 -29.60
N LYS A 554 -3.58 -29.84 -28.72
CA LYS A 554 -4.15 -29.09 -27.59
C LYS A 554 -3.24 -29.15 -26.36
N TYR A 555 -3.30 -28.10 -25.55
CA TYR A 555 -2.65 -28.10 -24.24
C TYR A 555 -3.45 -28.95 -23.26
N TYR A 556 -2.77 -29.75 -22.44
CA TYR A 556 -3.35 -30.49 -21.34
C TYR A 556 -2.54 -30.25 -20.05
N SER A 557 -3.25 -30.05 -18.95
CA SER A 557 -2.66 -29.97 -17.61
C SER A 557 -2.39 -31.37 -17.06
N MET A 558 -1.31 -31.53 -16.31
CA MET A 558 -0.98 -32.75 -15.59
C MET A 558 -1.43 -32.64 -14.14
N TRP A 559 -1.79 -33.77 -13.53
CA TRP A 559 -2.21 -33.82 -12.12
C TRP A 559 -1.16 -33.24 -11.15
N TYR A 560 0.13 -33.34 -11.51
CA TYR A 560 1.23 -32.84 -10.69
C TYR A 560 1.53 -31.34 -10.88
N ASP A 561 0.96 -30.67 -11.89
CA ASP A 561 1.31 -29.28 -12.20
C ASP A 561 1.05 -28.35 -11.02
N SER A 562 -0.06 -28.55 -10.30
CA SER A 562 -0.41 -27.75 -9.12
C SER A 562 0.61 -27.95 -8.00
N TYR A 563 0.94 -29.20 -7.67
CA TYR A 563 1.88 -29.53 -6.60
C TYR A 563 3.30 -29.03 -6.89
N VAL A 564 3.78 -29.22 -8.12
CA VAL A 564 5.09 -28.71 -8.57
C VAL A 564 5.13 -27.19 -8.47
N SER A 565 4.05 -26.50 -8.89
CA SER A 565 4.01 -25.04 -8.87
C SER A 565 3.96 -24.49 -7.43
N VAL A 566 3.22 -25.14 -6.52
CA VAL A 566 3.23 -24.81 -5.08
C VAL A 566 4.61 -25.05 -4.46
N ALA A 567 5.24 -26.20 -4.73
CA ALA A 567 6.57 -26.51 -4.22
C ALA A 567 7.63 -25.51 -4.72
N TRP A 568 7.58 -25.17 -6.01
CA TRP A 568 8.42 -24.11 -6.60
C TRP A 568 8.20 -22.76 -5.90
N THR A 569 6.94 -22.35 -5.76
CA THR A 569 6.59 -21.06 -5.15
C THR A 569 7.10 -20.97 -3.71
N LEU A 570 6.83 -22.00 -2.89
CA LEU A 570 7.31 -22.07 -1.51
C LEU A 570 8.85 -22.07 -1.44
N THR A 571 9.51 -22.82 -2.32
CA THR A 571 10.98 -22.86 -2.37
C THR A 571 11.55 -21.48 -2.68
N VAL A 572 11.02 -20.79 -3.69
CA VAL A 572 11.46 -19.44 -4.05
C VAL A 572 11.25 -18.48 -2.88
N LEU A 573 10.07 -18.47 -2.26
CA LEU A 573 9.74 -17.56 -1.16
C LEU A 573 10.60 -17.82 0.08
N LEU A 574 10.77 -19.08 0.48
CA LEU A 574 11.58 -19.44 1.64
C LEU A 574 13.08 -19.22 1.39
N PHE A 575 13.56 -19.53 0.19
CA PHE A 575 14.96 -19.34 -0.16
C PHE A 575 15.32 -17.86 -0.25
N THR A 576 14.60 -17.09 -1.06
CA THR A 576 14.84 -15.65 -1.21
C THR A 576 14.49 -14.89 0.08
N GLY A 577 13.52 -15.35 0.87
CA GLY A 577 13.14 -14.76 2.14
C GLY A 577 14.25 -14.78 3.20
N GLN A 578 15.27 -15.64 3.06
CA GLN A 578 16.47 -15.56 3.90
C GLN A 578 17.21 -14.23 3.71
N ALA A 579 17.22 -13.67 2.50
CA ALA A 579 17.83 -12.37 2.23
C ALA A 579 17.08 -11.24 2.95
N PHE A 580 15.76 -11.28 2.86
CA PHE A 580 14.86 -10.34 3.54
C PHE A 580 15.08 -10.36 5.06
N VAL A 581 15.07 -11.56 5.65
CA VAL A 581 15.23 -11.75 7.09
C VAL A 581 16.62 -11.34 7.58
N GLU A 582 17.68 -11.63 6.84
CA GLU A 582 19.04 -11.19 7.21
C GLU A 582 19.10 -9.66 7.36
N GLY A 583 18.45 -8.93 6.46
CA GLY A 583 18.33 -7.48 6.55
C GLY A 583 17.64 -7.01 7.84
N TRP A 584 16.58 -7.73 8.23
CA TRP A 584 15.79 -7.45 9.44
C TRP A 584 16.53 -7.77 10.73
N ILE A 585 17.32 -8.84 10.73
CA ILE A 585 18.20 -9.20 11.86
C ILE A 585 19.26 -8.12 12.06
N ARG A 586 19.92 -7.70 10.98
CA ARG A 586 21.00 -6.71 11.04
C ARG A 586 20.54 -5.30 11.37
N SER A 587 19.35 -4.92 10.93
CA SER A 587 18.73 -3.63 11.26
C SER A 587 18.16 -3.57 12.68
N GLY A 588 18.04 -4.71 13.36
CA GLY A 588 17.40 -4.83 14.67
C GLY A 588 15.88 -4.89 14.63
N ILE A 589 15.26 -4.85 13.44
CA ILE A 589 13.81 -4.94 13.24
C ILE A 589 13.26 -6.24 13.82
N SER A 590 13.90 -7.39 13.53
CA SER A 590 13.43 -8.69 14.05
C SER A 590 13.50 -8.77 15.57
N LYS A 591 14.48 -8.10 16.18
CA LYS A 591 14.62 -8.02 17.64
C LYS A 591 13.51 -7.18 18.23
N GLU A 592 13.23 -6.00 17.67
CA GLU A 592 12.12 -5.15 18.13
C GLU A 592 10.76 -5.85 18.02
N ILE A 593 10.51 -6.62 16.96
CA ILE A 593 9.29 -7.44 16.84
C ILE A 593 9.23 -8.50 17.94
N GLY A 594 10.34 -9.19 18.20
CA GLY A 594 10.43 -10.19 19.26
C GLY A 594 10.24 -9.60 20.67
N LEU A 595 10.67 -8.35 20.89
CA LEU A 595 10.53 -7.65 22.17
C LEU A 595 9.09 -7.27 22.50
N ILE A 596 8.15 -7.27 21.54
CA ILE A 596 6.73 -7.06 21.84
C ILE A 596 6.19 -8.16 22.78
N MET A 597 6.82 -9.35 22.78
CA MET A 597 6.42 -10.51 23.58
C MET A 597 7.24 -10.69 24.87
N SER A 598 8.24 -9.83 25.12
CA SER A 598 9.07 -9.85 26.33
C SER A 598 8.60 -8.79 27.31
#